data_AF-A0A519FWT1-F1
#
_entry.id   AF-A0A519FWT1-F1
#
_cell.length_a   1.000
_cell.length_b   1.000
_cell.length_c   1.000
_cell.angle_alpha   90.00
_cell.angle_beta   90.00
_cell.angle_gamma   90.00
#
_symmetry.space_group_name_H-M   'P 1'
#
loop_
_entity.id
_entity.type
_entity.pdbx_description
1 polymer ?
#
loop_
_entity_poly.entity_id
_entity_poly.type
_entity_poly.pdbx_seq_one_letter_code
_entity_poly.pdbx_strand_id
1 'polypeptide(L)'
;ALERGIEPLEVKPDVCWQLPIRRTQEWVERPDGEQVLKTTVTEYDRRGWGEGGADLDWYCSGSPDAHVGAKPVWQSYAPELTELLGEAAYRELARLCKRRQGLGLVAVHPATAVAEKNPR
;
A
#
# COMPACT_ATOMS: atom_id res chain seq x y z
N ALA A 1 17.47 14.25 6.93
CA ALA A 1 17.23 13.67 5.59
C ALA A 1 16.83 14.77 4.61
N LEU A 2 15.67 15.40 4.82
CA LEU A 2 15.12 16.45 3.94
C LEU A 2 16.06 17.64 3.71
N GLU A 3 16.64 18.21 4.77
CA GLU A 3 17.61 19.31 4.65
C GLU A 3 18.87 18.94 3.83
N ARG A 4 19.19 17.64 3.76
CA ARG A 4 20.33 17.09 3.02
C ARG A 4 19.93 16.57 1.63
N GLY A 5 18.64 16.66 1.25
CA GLY A 5 18.15 16.17 -0.03
C GLY A 5 18.18 14.64 -0.20
N ILE A 6 18.17 13.89 0.90
CA ILE A 6 18.14 12.42 0.88
C ILE A 6 16.82 11.90 1.43
N GLU A 7 16.45 10.68 1.05
CA GLU A 7 15.18 10.08 1.45
C GLU A 7 15.19 9.74 2.95
N PRO A 8 14.08 9.93 3.69
CA PRO A 8 14.01 9.59 5.10
C PRO A 8 14.34 8.12 5.40
N LEU A 9 14.01 7.19 4.50
CA LEU A 9 14.30 5.76 4.66
C LEU A 9 15.81 5.47 4.73
N GLU A 10 16.66 6.30 4.13
CA GLU A 10 18.12 6.09 4.12
C GLU A 10 18.77 6.30 5.49
N VAL A 11 18.08 6.98 6.41
CA VAL A 11 18.62 7.31 7.74
C VAL A 11 17.76 6.80 8.90
N LYS A 12 16.54 6.34 8.61
CA LYS A 12 15.64 5.76 9.61
C LYS A 12 15.90 4.26 9.72
N PRO A 13 15.78 3.67 10.91
CA PRO A 13 15.71 2.22 11.04
C PRO A 13 14.54 1.63 10.24
N ASP A 14 14.72 0.40 9.74
CA ASP A 14 13.74 -0.32 8.93
C ASP A 14 12.32 -0.30 9.48
N VAL A 15 12.18 -0.58 10.77
CA VAL A 15 10.87 -0.61 11.45
C VAL A 15 10.15 0.74 11.43
N CYS A 16 10.90 1.85 11.36
CA CYS A 16 10.34 3.20 11.45
C CYS A 16 9.90 3.74 10.09
N TRP A 17 10.65 3.47 9.02
CA TRP A 17 10.29 3.97 7.69
C TRP A 17 9.28 3.08 6.98
N GLN A 18 9.21 1.78 7.32
CA GLN A 18 8.27 0.87 6.70
C GLN A 18 6.81 1.20 7.05
N LEU A 19 6.50 1.73 8.24
CA LEU A 19 5.13 2.09 8.58
C LEU A 19 4.62 3.26 7.71
N PRO A 20 3.38 3.18 7.17
CA PRO A 20 2.32 2.21 7.45
C PRO A 20 2.26 1.03 6.45
N ILE A 21 3.32 0.75 5.70
CA ILE A 21 3.41 -0.38 4.79
C ILE A 21 3.70 -1.67 5.58
N ARG A 22 2.90 -2.70 5.36
CA ARG A 22 3.11 -4.04 5.91
C ARG A 22 3.62 -4.97 4.84
N ARG A 23 4.80 -5.55 5.08
CA ARG A 23 5.35 -6.63 4.27
C ARG A 23 5.27 -7.94 5.04
N THR A 24 4.66 -8.95 4.44
CA THR A 24 4.75 -10.34 4.93
C THR A 24 5.35 -11.22 3.84
N GLN A 25 6.06 -12.27 4.26
CA GLN A 25 6.70 -13.21 3.36
C GLN A 25 6.41 -14.63 3.83
N GLU A 26 5.95 -15.46 2.91
CA GLU A 26 5.60 -16.86 3.18
C GLU A 26 6.08 -17.75 2.02
N TRP A 27 6.56 -18.94 2.32
CA TRP A 27 6.83 -19.95 1.30
C TRP A 27 5.53 -20.62 0.90
N VAL A 28 5.26 -20.68 -0.41
CA VAL A 28 4.07 -21.33 -0.99
C VAL A 28 4.53 -22.45 -1.90
N GLU A 29 4.06 -23.67 -1.64
CA GLU A 29 4.25 -24.82 -2.51
C GLU A 29 3.26 -24.78 -3.67
N ARG A 30 3.78 -24.94 -4.89
CA ARG A 30 2.99 -24.99 -6.11
C ARG A 30 2.59 -26.43 -6.46
N PRO A 31 1.60 -26.64 -7.36
CA PRO A 31 1.17 -27.98 -7.76
C PRO A 31 2.27 -28.85 -8.40
N ASP A 32 3.35 -28.25 -8.90
CA ASP A 32 4.54 -28.92 -9.44
C ASP A 32 5.58 -29.27 -8.36
N GLY A 33 5.30 -28.97 -7.09
CA GLY A 33 6.19 -29.20 -5.94
C GLY A 33 7.26 -28.12 -5.75
N GLU A 34 7.32 -27.10 -6.61
CA GLU A 34 8.25 -25.99 -6.41
C GLU A 34 7.78 -25.06 -5.28
N GLN A 35 8.72 -24.63 -4.43
CA GLN A 35 8.45 -23.62 -3.42
C GLN A 35 8.82 -22.23 -3.93
N VAL A 36 7.89 -21.29 -3.78
CA VAL A 36 8.13 -19.88 -4.08
C VAL A 36 7.93 -19.00 -2.86
N LEU A 37 8.84 -18.06 -2.66
CA LEU A 37 8.69 -17.04 -1.63
C LEU A 37 7.70 -15.98 -2.11
N LYS A 38 6.50 -15.98 -1.54
CA LYS A 38 5.45 -15.01 -1.81
C LYS A 38 5.60 -13.83 -0.86
N THR A 39 5.81 -12.64 -1.43
CA THR A 39 5.79 -11.38 -0.67
C THR A 39 4.42 -10.73 -0.84
N THR A 40 3.77 -10.36 0.26
CA THR A 40 2.51 -9.63 0.27
C THR A 40 2.75 -8.26 0.89
N VAL A 41 2.34 -7.20 0.18
CA VAL A 41 2.38 -5.82 0.67
C VAL A 41 0.96 -5.35 0.91
N THR A 42 0.67 -4.91 2.13
CA THR A 42 -0.62 -4.38 2.57
C THR A 42 -0.44 -3.11 3.38
N GLU A 43 -1.55 -2.51 3.81
CA GLU A 43 -1.53 -1.59 4.93
C GLU A 43 -1.19 -2.32 6.23
N TYR A 44 -0.40 -1.67 7.08
CA TYR A 44 -0.20 -2.01 8.46
C TYR A 44 -1.26 -1.26 9.26
N ASP A 45 -2.27 -1.97 9.75
CA ASP A 45 -3.32 -1.44 10.62
C ASP A 45 -3.14 -1.97 12.06
N ARG A 46 -4.06 -1.65 12.98
CA ARG A 46 -3.99 -2.10 14.38
C ARG A 46 -3.94 -3.63 14.53
N ARG A 47 -4.57 -4.38 13.62
CA ARG A 47 -4.56 -5.86 13.65
C ARG A 47 -3.16 -6.41 13.33
N GLY A 48 -2.33 -5.62 12.64
CA GLY A 48 -0.93 -5.94 12.38
C GLY A 48 -0.08 -6.05 13.64
N TRP A 49 -0.49 -5.44 14.76
CA TRP A 49 0.27 -5.39 16.01
C TRP A 49 -0.02 -6.54 16.99
N GLY A 50 -0.88 -7.50 16.62
CA GLY A 50 -1.28 -8.58 17.52
C GLY A 50 -2.14 -8.08 18.67
N GLU A 51 -2.01 -8.70 19.85
CA GLU A 51 -2.83 -8.36 21.04
C GLU A 51 -2.66 -6.91 21.49
N GLY A 52 -1.45 -6.34 21.35
CA GLY A 52 -1.17 -4.94 21.72
C GLY A 52 -1.76 -3.89 20.78
N GLY A 53 -2.32 -4.29 19.63
CA GLY A 53 -2.91 -3.36 18.67
C GLY A 53 -4.15 -2.63 19.19
N ALA A 54 -4.86 -3.21 20.16
CA ALA A 54 -6.02 -2.60 20.79
C ALA A 54 -5.65 -1.35 21.60
N ASP A 55 -4.44 -1.32 22.18
CA ASP A 55 -3.94 -0.22 23.01
C ASP A 55 -3.29 0.91 22.19
N LEU A 56 -3.20 0.77 20.87
CA LEU A 56 -2.60 1.74 19.96
C LEU A 56 -3.65 2.73 19.41
N ASP A 57 -4.25 3.51 20.31
CA ASP A 57 -5.28 4.50 19.96
C ASP A 57 -4.81 5.56 18.97
N TRP A 58 -3.51 5.86 18.99
CA TRP A 58 -2.87 6.82 18.09
C TRP A 58 -2.62 6.27 16.67
N TYR A 59 -2.75 4.96 16.47
CA TYR A 59 -2.47 4.34 15.18
C TYR A 59 -3.72 4.37 14.29
N CYS A 60 -3.66 5.09 13.17
CA CYS A 60 -4.83 5.56 12.42
C CYS A 60 -4.86 5.19 10.92
N SER A 61 -3.91 4.41 10.42
CA SER A 61 -3.82 4.06 8.98
C SER A 61 -5.12 3.48 8.41
N GLY A 62 -5.82 2.63 9.17
CA GLY A 62 -7.10 2.05 8.74
C GLY A 62 -8.32 3.01 8.75
N SER A 63 -8.14 4.29 9.07
CA SER A 63 -9.20 5.31 8.98
C SER A 63 -9.33 5.82 7.54
N PRO A 64 -10.55 6.00 7.00
CA PRO A 64 -10.75 6.70 5.72
C PRO A 64 -10.03 8.06 5.63
N ASP A 65 -9.90 8.76 6.76
CA ASP A 65 -9.23 10.06 6.85
C ASP A 65 -7.71 9.98 6.56
N ALA A 66 -7.10 8.79 6.69
CA ALA A 66 -5.71 8.56 6.30
C ALA A 66 -5.53 8.41 4.77
N HIS A 67 -6.63 8.28 4.02
CA HIS A 67 -6.61 7.98 2.58
C HIS A 67 -7.03 9.16 1.68
N VAL A 68 -6.86 10.39 2.17
CA VAL A 68 -7.21 11.63 1.44
C VAL A 68 -6.02 12.32 0.76
N GLY A 69 -4.87 11.65 0.67
CA GLY A 69 -3.64 12.22 0.11
C GLY A 69 -3.79 12.68 -1.35
N ALA A 70 -3.16 13.80 -1.70
CA ALA A 70 -3.22 14.39 -3.05
C ALA A 70 -2.57 13.50 -4.13
N LYS A 71 -1.63 12.63 -3.74
CA LYS A 71 -1.00 11.64 -4.61
C LYS A 71 -1.39 10.24 -4.15
N PRO A 72 -1.69 9.32 -5.07
CA PRO A 72 -1.87 7.91 -4.74
C PRO A 72 -0.65 7.34 -4.02
N VAL A 73 -0.86 6.38 -3.11
CA VAL A 73 0.21 5.76 -2.29
C VAL A 73 1.38 5.25 -3.11
N TRP A 74 1.12 4.61 -4.26
CA TRP A 74 2.18 4.10 -5.13
C TRP A 74 3.12 5.19 -5.68
N GLN A 75 2.70 6.47 -5.67
CA GLN A 75 3.53 7.61 -6.04
C GLN A 75 4.16 8.29 -4.83
N SER A 76 3.40 8.47 -3.75
CA SER A 76 3.90 9.17 -2.56
C SER A 76 4.92 8.36 -1.77
N TYR A 77 4.81 7.03 -1.79
CA TYR A 77 5.75 6.09 -1.16
C TYR A 77 6.65 5.39 -2.19
N ALA A 78 6.92 6.04 -3.32
CA ALA A 78 7.74 5.46 -4.38
C ALA A 78 9.14 5.00 -3.88
N PRO A 79 9.88 5.79 -3.07
CA PRO A 79 11.16 5.36 -2.53
C PRO A 79 11.03 4.12 -1.62
N GLU A 80 10.11 4.13 -0.67
CA GLU A 80 9.91 3.04 0.30
C GLU A 80 9.46 1.75 -0.39
N LEU A 81 8.56 1.85 -1.37
CA LEU A 81 8.10 0.69 -2.14
C LEU A 81 9.21 0.16 -3.06
N THR A 82 10.06 1.03 -3.60
CA THR A 82 11.23 0.61 -4.38
C THR A 82 12.22 -0.14 -3.51
N GLU A 83 12.52 0.35 -2.30
CA GLU A 83 13.40 -0.31 -1.34
C GLU A 83 12.82 -1.66 -0.89
N LEU A 84 11.50 -1.72 -0.61
CA LEU A 84 10.84 -2.95 -0.13
C LEU A 84 10.73 -4.07 -1.16
N LEU A 85 10.49 -3.70 -2.43
CA LEU A 85 10.15 -4.64 -3.51
C LEU A 85 11.32 -4.88 -4.47
N GLY A 86 12.27 -3.96 -4.52
CA GLY A 86 13.22 -3.84 -5.62
C GLY A 86 12.63 -3.09 -6.82
N GLU A 87 13.52 -2.45 -7.59
CA GLU A 87 13.16 -1.54 -8.68
C GLU A 87 12.29 -2.19 -9.76
N ALA A 88 12.60 -3.42 -10.17
CA ALA A 88 11.87 -4.11 -11.22
C ALA A 88 10.40 -4.38 -10.84
N ALA A 89 10.17 -4.83 -9.60
CA ALA A 89 8.83 -5.11 -9.10
C ALA A 89 8.03 -3.82 -8.86
N TYR A 90 8.66 -2.79 -8.29
CA TYR A 90 8.02 -1.49 -8.12
C TYR A 90 7.62 -0.85 -9.46
N ARG A 91 8.47 -0.94 -10.50
CA ARG A 91 8.17 -0.42 -11.83
C ARG A 91 6.93 -1.08 -12.43
N GLU A 92 6.78 -2.38 -12.26
CA GLU A 92 5.59 -3.11 -12.73
C GLU A 92 4.35 -2.74 -11.91
N LEU A 93 4.46 -2.64 -10.58
CA LEU A 93 3.39 -2.14 -9.72
C LEU A 93 2.91 -0.76 -10.18
N ALA A 94 3.83 0.19 -10.36
CA ALA A 94 3.55 1.54 -10.79
C ALA A 94 2.85 1.56 -12.17
N ARG A 95 3.28 0.71 -13.11
CA ARG A 95 2.66 0.55 -14.43
C ARG A 95 1.20 0.07 -14.29
N LEU A 96 0.95 -0.94 -13.47
CA LEU A 96 -0.39 -1.47 -13.22
C LEU A 96 -1.30 -0.43 -12.56
N CYS A 97 -0.80 0.30 -11.56
CA CYS A 97 -1.54 1.36 -10.89
C CYS A 97 -1.85 2.54 -11.82
N LYS A 98 -0.88 2.99 -12.62
CA LYS A 98 -1.07 4.03 -13.64
C LYS A 98 -2.12 3.63 -14.67
N ARG A 99 -2.09 2.37 -15.13
CA ARG A 99 -3.13 1.82 -16.00
C ARG A 99 -4.51 1.84 -15.31
N ARG A 100 -4.59 1.42 -14.05
CA ARG A 100 -5.85 1.37 -13.28
C ARG A 100 -6.46 2.76 -13.07
N GLN A 101 -5.62 3.76 -12.83
CA GLN A 101 -6.04 5.16 -12.66
C GLN A 101 -6.75 5.70 -13.90
N GLY A 102 -6.33 5.29 -15.10
CA GLY A 102 -6.94 5.73 -16.36
C GLY A 102 -8.29 5.07 -16.72
N LEU A 103 -8.72 4.04 -15.99
CA LEU A 103 -9.88 3.22 -16.37
C LEU A 103 -11.22 3.68 -15.76
N GLY A 104 -11.22 4.63 -14.83
CA GLY A 104 -12.45 5.04 -14.12
C GLY A 104 -13.17 3.87 -13.42
N LEU A 105 -14.49 3.97 -13.27
CA LEU A 105 -15.34 2.86 -12.82
C LEU A 105 -15.62 1.92 -13.98
N VAL A 106 -14.89 0.80 -14.06
CA VAL A 106 -15.03 -0.18 -15.15
C VAL A 106 -16.37 -0.92 -15.09
N ALA A 107 -16.86 -1.21 -13.88
CA ALA A 107 -18.16 -1.80 -13.61
C ALA A 107 -18.89 -0.91 -12.62
N VAL A 108 -19.70 0.02 -13.13
CA VAL A 108 -20.49 0.93 -12.31
C VAL A 108 -21.54 0.11 -11.56
N HIS A 109 -21.53 0.21 -10.23
CA HIS A 109 -22.55 -0.45 -9.42
C HIS A 109 -23.94 0.16 -9.73
N PRO A 110 -25.03 -0.64 -9.80
CA PRO A 110 -26.37 -0.11 -10.10
C PRO A 110 -26.80 1.06 -9.22
N ALA A 111 -26.44 1.05 -7.93
CA ALA A 111 -26.72 2.15 -7.01
C ALA A 111 -26.00 3.46 -7.41
N THR A 112 -24.77 3.39 -7.92
CA THR A 112 -24.03 4.55 -8.43
C THR A 112 -24.72 5.12 -9.67
N ALA A 113 -25.11 4.25 -10.60
CA ALA A 113 -25.82 4.66 -11.82
C ALA A 113 -27.18 5.31 -11.53
N VAL A 114 -27.90 4.86 -10.49
CA VAL A 114 -29.16 5.48 -10.05
C VAL A 114 -28.91 6.85 -9.41
N ALA A 115 -27.88 6.98 -8.57
CA ALA A 115 -27.55 8.25 -7.92
C ALA A 115 -27.15 9.34 -8.94
N GLU A 116 -26.39 9.00 -9.97
CA GLU A 116 -26.01 9.94 -11.04
C GLU A 116 -27.20 10.40 -11.89
N LYS A 117 -28.23 9.57 -12.06
CA LYS A 117 -29.45 9.92 -12.81
C LYS A 117 -30.39 10.86 -12.07
N ASN A 118 -30.27 10.93 -10.75
CA ASN A 118 -31.14 11.76 -9.91
C ASN A 118 -30.27 12.59 -8.94
N PRO A 119 -29.47 13.53 -9.47
CA PRO A 119 -28.66 14.40 -8.63
C PRO A 119 -29.61 15.22 -7.75
N ARG A 120 -29.38 15.18 -6.43
CA ARG A 120 -30.09 16.02 -5.47
C ARG A 120 -29.78 17.50 -5.70
#